data_AF-A0A2V7QUB5-F1
#
_entry.id   AF-A0A2V7QUB5-F1
#
_cell.length_a   1.000
_cell.length_b   1.000
_cell.length_c   1.000
_cell.angle_alpha   90.00
_cell.angle_beta   90.00
_cell.angle_gamma   90.00
#
_symmetry.space_group_name_H-M   'P 1'
#
loop_
_entity.id
_entity.type
_entity.pdbx_description
1 polymer ?
#
loop_
_entity_poly.entity_id
_entity_poly.type
_entity_poly.pdbx_seq_one_letter_code
_entity_poly.pdbx_strand_id
1 'polypeptide(L)'
;NVGGDVTVDDGSGEISVRNVSGSFTVESDGSGSIYATDVRGSVIVQNDGSGSIEVNKVGKDFRVESKGSGSIDYADVSGHIDIPERHRDRRRGDYDR
;
A
#
# COMPACT_ATOMS: atom_id res chain seq x y z
N ASN A 1 21.03 -0.57 -2.84
CA ASN A 1 20.44 -1.91 -2.72
C ASN A 1 20.17 -2.18 -1.26
N VAL A 2 18.89 -2.28 -0.90
CA VAL A 2 18.54 -2.75 0.43
C VAL A 2 18.46 -4.27 0.37
N GLY A 3 19.42 -4.90 1.05
CA GLY A 3 19.66 -6.35 1.06
C GLY A 3 18.74 -7.15 1.97
N GLY A 4 17.94 -6.47 2.80
CA GLY A 4 17.11 -7.07 3.84
C GLY A 4 15.70 -6.49 3.86
N ASP A 5 14.91 -6.95 4.82
CA ASP A 5 13.55 -6.47 5.01
C ASP A 5 13.58 -5.02 5.49
N VAL A 6 12.66 -4.21 4.96
CA VAL A 6 12.54 -2.80 5.29
C VAL A 6 11.23 -2.60 6.03
N THR A 7 11.32 -2.16 7.28
CA THR A 7 10.18 -1.77 8.10
C THR A 7 10.15 -0.25 8.23
N VAL A 8 9.00 0.35 7.95
CA VAL A 8 8.81 1.80 8.05
C VAL A 8 7.56 2.14 8.86
N ASP A 9 7.70 3.16 9.69
CA ASP A 9 6.63 3.85 10.42
C ASP A 9 6.58 5.30 9.92
N ASP A 10 5.47 5.69 9.30
CA ASP A 10 5.24 7.05 8.83
C ASP A 10 4.09 7.72 9.58
N GLY A 11 4.32 8.96 10.02
CA GLY A 11 3.27 9.82 10.55
C GLY A 11 2.79 10.88 9.55
N SER A 12 3.69 11.46 8.76
CA SER A 12 3.38 12.62 7.88
C SER A 12 4.49 12.95 6.86
N GLY A 13 5.48 12.08 6.70
CA GLY A 13 6.62 12.29 5.80
C GLY A 13 6.42 11.61 4.43
N GLU A 14 7.32 11.87 3.49
CA GLU A 14 7.39 11.09 2.25
C GLU A 14 8.43 9.97 2.42
N ILE A 15 8.05 8.73 2.10
CA ILE A 15 8.96 7.58 2.08
C ILE A 15 9.06 7.08 0.66
N SER A 16 10.30 6.95 0.17
CA SER A 16 10.58 6.44 -1.16
C SER A 16 11.61 5.31 -1.09
N VAL A 17 11.18 4.10 -1.45
CA VAL A 17 11.99 2.88 -1.40
C VAL A 17 12.11 2.29 -2.80
N ARG A 18 13.35 2.01 -3.22
CA ARG A 18 13.65 1.47 -4.55
C ARG A 18 14.68 0.35 -4.48
N ASN A 19 14.57 -0.64 -5.36
CA ASN A 19 15.49 -1.80 -5.46
C ASN A 19 15.59 -2.56 -4.13
N VAL A 20 14.45 -3.03 -3.64
CA VAL A 20 14.38 -3.86 -2.42
C VAL A 20 14.52 -5.31 -2.84
N SER A 21 15.57 -5.96 -2.35
CA SER A 21 15.77 -7.39 -2.62
C SER A 21 14.96 -8.29 -1.68
N GLY A 22 14.66 -7.81 -0.48
CA GLY A 22 13.80 -8.46 0.53
C GLY A 22 12.34 -8.02 0.46
N SER A 23 11.64 -8.15 1.59
CA SER A 23 10.24 -7.72 1.73
C SER A 23 10.17 -6.29 2.25
N PHE A 24 9.09 -5.58 1.90
CA PHE A 24 8.82 -4.23 2.39
C PHE A 24 7.57 -4.24 3.26
N THR A 25 7.72 -3.87 4.53
CA THR A 25 6.64 -3.84 5.50
C THR A 25 6.42 -2.42 5.99
N VAL A 26 5.18 -1.95 5.92
CA VAL A 26 4.74 -0.67 6.48
C VAL A 26 3.89 -0.98 7.70
N GLU A 27 4.33 -0.56 8.88
CA GLU A 27 3.60 -0.79 10.14
C GLU A 27 2.45 0.20 10.27
N SER A 28 2.72 1.48 10.05
CA SER A 28 1.69 2.51 10.02
C SER A 28 2.02 3.56 8.96
N ASP A 29 1.04 3.87 8.11
CA ASP A 29 1.02 5.05 7.25
C ASP A 29 0.14 6.12 7.90
N GLY A 30 0.62 7.35 7.92
CA GLY A 30 -0.07 8.48 8.52
C GLY A 30 -0.81 9.30 7.47
N SER A 31 -0.30 10.51 7.25
CA SER A 31 -0.86 11.46 6.28
C SER A 31 0.05 11.66 5.05
N GLY A 32 1.19 10.97 5.04
CA GLY A 32 2.25 11.14 4.06
C GLY A 32 2.01 10.36 2.76
N SER A 33 3.10 10.13 2.04
CA SER A 33 3.07 9.36 0.80
C SER A 33 4.17 8.31 0.81
N ILE A 34 3.80 7.08 0.49
CA ILE A 34 4.72 5.94 0.44
C ILE A 34 4.86 5.47 -1.01
N TYR A 35 6.09 5.47 -1.50
CA TYR A 35 6.44 5.02 -2.85
C TYR A 35 7.39 3.83 -2.75
N ALA A 36 6.92 2.65 -3.13
CA ALA A 36 7.72 1.43 -3.22
C ALA A 36 7.87 1.01 -4.69
N THR A 37 9.10 0.84 -5.18
CA THR A 37 9.35 0.42 -6.57
C THR A 37 10.44 -0.65 -6.67
N ASP A 38 10.22 -1.66 -7.51
CA ASP A 38 11.16 -2.75 -7.76
C ASP A 38 11.49 -3.52 -6.48
N VAL A 39 10.44 -4.07 -5.89
CA VAL A 39 10.49 -4.91 -4.68
C VAL A 39 10.47 -6.36 -5.11
N ARG A 40 11.58 -7.08 -4.92
CA ARG A 40 11.67 -8.50 -5.29
C ARG A 40 10.93 -9.42 -4.33
N GLY A 41 10.74 -8.99 -3.08
CA GLY A 41 9.95 -9.68 -2.08
C GLY A 41 8.47 -9.32 -2.12
N SER A 42 7.81 -9.53 -0.98
CA SER A 42 6.40 -9.17 -0.78
C SER A 42 6.30 -7.77 -0.18
N VAL A 43 5.18 -7.09 -0.42
CA VAL A 43 4.84 -5.81 0.19
C VAL A 43 3.68 -6.03 1.17
N ILE A 44 3.85 -5.60 2.41
CA ILE A 44 2.85 -5.77 3.48
C ILE A 44 2.57 -4.40 4.11
N VAL A 45 1.33 -3.95 4.08
CA VAL A 45 0.88 -2.73 4.78
C VAL A 45 -0.04 -3.13 5.90
N GLN A 46 0.36 -2.92 7.15
CA GLN A 46 -0.46 -3.26 8.29
C GLN A 46 -1.58 -2.24 8.48
N ASN A 47 -1.24 -0.95 8.51
CA ASN A 47 -2.22 0.11 8.70
C ASN A 47 -2.05 1.26 7.69
N ASP A 48 -2.98 1.35 6.75
CA ASP A 48 -3.09 2.48 5.80
C ASP A 48 -3.82 3.65 6.48
N GLY A 49 -3.28 4.85 6.32
CA GLY A 49 -3.81 6.05 6.94
C GLY A 49 -4.73 6.84 6.02
N SER A 50 -4.46 8.15 5.95
CA SER A 50 -5.17 9.09 5.09
C SER A 50 -4.37 9.47 3.85
N GLY A 51 -3.12 9.00 3.77
CA GLY A 51 -2.15 9.33 2.75
C GLY A 51 -2.37 8.61 1.43
N SER A 52 -1.27 8.47 0.68
CA SER A 52 -1.26 7.75 -0.59
C SER A 52 -0.14 6.72 -0.62
N ILE A 53 -0.49 5.47 -0.87
CA ILE A 53 0.45 4.37 -1.01
C ILE A 53 0.52 3.98 -2.48
N GLU A 54 1.70 4.08 -3.08
CA GLU A 54 1.95 3.67 -4.46
C GLU A 54 3.01 2.57 -4.51
N VAL A 55 2.62 1.42 -5.05
CA VAL A 55 3.47 0.21 -5.11
C VAL A 55 3.62 -0.26 -6.55
N ASN A 56 4.85 -0.30 -7.06
CA ASN A 56 5.13 -0.68 -8.44
C ASN A 56 6.16 -1.81 -8.52
N LYS A 57 5.93 -2.77 -9.42
CA LYS A 57 6.87 -3.89 -9.72
C LYS A 57 7.21 -4.70 -8.48
N VAL A 58 6.23 -5.50 -8.03
CA VAL A 58 6.39 -6.42 -6.90
C VAL A 58 6.62 -7.84 -7.43
N GLY A 59 7.70 -8.47 -7.00
CA GLY A 59 8.10 -9.81 -7.43
C GLY A 59 7.28 -10.93 -6.78
N LYS A 60 6.64 -10.66 -5.63
CA LYS A 60 5.77 -11.59 -4.91
C LYS A 60 4.41 -10.95 -4.62
N ASP A 61 3.93 -11.08 -3.39
CA ASP A 61 2.57 -10.73 -2.99
C ASP A 61 2.48 -9.29 -2.47
N PHE A 62 1.32 -8.68 -2.64
CA PHE A 62 0.96 -7.40 -2.04
C PHE A 62 -0.22 -7.59 -1.09
N ARG A 63 -0.04 -7.31 0.20
CA ARG A 63 -1.07 -7.47 1.24
C ARG A 63 -1.28 -6.16 1.98
N VAL A 64 -2.54 -5.81 2.24
CA VAL A 64 -2.94 -4.70 3.13
C VAL A 64 -3.84 -5.28 4.21
N GLU A 65 -3.55 -5.06 5.48
CA GLU A 65 -4.35 -5.60 6.58
C GLU A 65 -5.51 -4.67 6.97
N SER A 66 -5.21 -3.39 7.15
CA SER A 66 -6.20 -2.35 7.46
C SER A 66 -6.11 -1.24 6.42
N LYS A 67 -7.21 -0.99 5.72
CA LYS A 67 -7.33 0.09 4.75
C LYS A 67 -7.96 1.31 5.40
N GLY A 68 -7.27 2.43 5.33
CA GLY A 68 -7.74 3.71 5.83
C GLY A 68 -8.60 4.44 4.82
N SER A 69 -8.61 5.76 4.93
CA SER A 69 -9.39 6.69 4.10
C SER A 69 -8.61 7.22 2.89
N GLY A 70 -7.29 6.98 2.82
CA GLY A 70 -6.36 7.45 1.80
C GLY A 70 -6.56 6.87 0.39
N SER A 71 -5.50 6.66 -0.37
CA SER A 71 -5.57 5.91 -1.63
C SER A 71 -4.44 4.91 -1.72
N ILE A 72 -4.72 3.74 -2.29
CA ILE A 72 -3.73 2.69 -2.48
C ILE A 72 -3.74 2.34 -3.96
N ASP A 73 -2.65 2.66 -4.63
CA ASP A 73 -2.40 2.40 -6.03
C ASP A 73 -1.29 1.36 -6.15
N TYR A 74 -1.48 0.39 -7.04
CA TYR A 74 -0.50 -0.64 -7.28
C TYR A 74 -0.46 -1.05 -8.75
N ALA A 75 0.72 -1.38 -9.25
CA ALA A 75 0.91 -1.90 -10.60
C ALA A 75 2.03 -2.94 -10.66
N ASP A 76 1.91 -3.85 -11.63
CA ASP A 76 2.88 -4.91 -11.90
C ASP A 76 3.22 -5.76 -10.65
N VAL A 77 2.20 -6.31 -10.00
CA VAL A 77 2.37 -7.30 -8.93
C VAL A 77 2.36 -8.70 -9.55
N SER A 78 3.45 -9.44 -9.35
CA SER A 78 3.62 -10.79 -9.92
C SER A 78 2.91 -11.87 -9.12
N GLY A 79 2.74 -11.66 -7.81
CA GLY A 79 2.06 -12.58 -6.90
C GLY A 79 0.60 -12.19 -6.64
N HIS A 80 0.10 -12.56 -5.47
CA HIS A 80 -1.28 -12.31 -5.08
C HIS A 80 -1.47 -10.91 -4.50
N ILE A 81 -2.64 -10.31 -4.73
CA ILE A 81 -3.03 -9.02 -4.16
C ILE A 81 -4.18 -9.27 -3.19
N ASP A 82 -3.94 -8.99 -1.90
CA ASP A 82 -4.94 -9.07 -0.84
C ASP A 82 -5.12 -7.70 -0.21
N ILE A 83 -6.17 -6.98 -0.61
CA ILE A 83 -6.50 -5.66 -0.10
C ILE A 83 -7.97 -5.70 0.33
N PRO A 84 -8.30 -5.35 1.58
CA PRO A 84 -9.68 -5.33 2.03
C PRO A 84 -10.49 -4.36 1.16
N GLU A 85 -11.65 -4.83 0.71
CA GLU A 85 -12.54 -4.02 -0.10
C GLU A 85 -12.95 -2.78 0.69
N ARG A 86 -12.79 -1.59 0.11
CA ARG A 86 -13.53 -0.44 0.63
C ARG A 86 -15.00 -0.73 0.38
N HIS A 87 -15.77 -0.91 1.45
CA HIS A 87 -17.22 -0.85 1.41
C HIS A 87 -17.64 0.49 0.80
N ARG A 88 -17.74 0.55 -0.54
CA ARG A 88 -18.52 1.58 -1.21
C ARG A 88 -19.96 1.21 -0.96
N ASP A 89 -20.54 1.81 0.08
CA ASP A 89 -21.98 1.97 0.18
C ASP A 89 -22.46 2.64 -1.10
N ARG A 90 -22.90 1.80 -2.06
CA ARG A 90 -23.69 2.24 -3.18
C ARG A 90 -25.05 2.64 -2.62
N ARG A 91 -25.18 3.86 -2.11
CA ARG A 91 -26.48 4.53 -2.17
C ARG A 91 -26.78 4.80 -3.65
N ARG A 92 -27.36 3.80 -4.33
CA ARG A 92 -28.47 4.06 -5.26
C ARG A 92 -29.47 4.87 -4.41
N GLY A 93 -29.86 6.08 -4.74
CA GLY A 93 -30.23 6.57 -6.05
C GLY A 93 -31.74 6.68 -6.01
N ASP A 94 -32.24 7.81 -5.52
CA ASP A 94 -33.63 8.23 -5.68
C ASP A 94 -33.64 9.77 -5.72
N TYR A 95 -33.41 10.27 -6.93
CA TYR A 95 -33.77 11.63 -7.32
C TYR A 95 -35.04 11.44 -8.16
N ASP A 96 -36.21 11.52 -7.53
CA ASP A 96 -37.50 11.80 -8.18
C ASP A 96 -38.61 11.82 -7.11
N ARG A 97 -38.95 13.03 -6.62
CA ARG A 97 -40.33 13.55 -6.68
C ARG A 97 -40.42 15.03 -6.31
#